data_AF-M0ZIB5-F1
#
_entry.id   AF-M0ZIB5-F1
#
_cell.length_a   1.000
_cell.length_b   1.000
_cell.length_c   1.000
_cell.angle_alpha   90.00
_cell.angle_beta   90.00
_cell.angle_gamma   90.00
#
_symmetry.space_group_name_H-M   'P 1'
#
loop_
_entity.id
_entity.type
_entity.pdbx_description
1 polymer ?
#
loop_
_entity_poly.entity_id
_entity_poly.type
_entity_poly.pdbx_seq_one_letter_code
_entity_poly.pdbx_strand_id
1 'polypeptide(L)' 'MLQIPITKWEDLTDDEEVIKTLDEVYGDDVEQLDLLVGMSAEKKIKGFAISETAFFIFLLMASRYICNWYLDL' A
#
# COMPACT_ATOMS: atom_id res chain seq x y z
N MET A 1 -14.57 -1.64 -3.27
CA MET A 1 -13.27 -1.15 -3.78
C MET A 1 -12.28 -2.25 -3.46
N LEU A 2 -11.84 -2.99 -4.48
CA LEU A 2 -10.97 -4.16 -4.31
C LEU A 2 -9.70 -3.86 -5.08
N GLN A 3 -8.57 -3.72 -4.39
CA GLN A 3 -7.27 -3.76 -5.03
C GLN A 3 -6.99 -5.21 -5.47
N ILE A 4 -6.35 -5.37 -6.62
CA ILE A 4 -5.96 -6.68 -7.14
C ILE A 4 -4.74 -7.13 -6.32
N PRO A 5 -4.76 -8.34 -5.72
CA PRO A 5 -3.60 -8.82 -4.99
C PRO A 5 -2.42 -9.02 -5.92
N ILE A 6 -1.21 -8.75 -5.43
CA ILE A 6 0.02 -9.01 -6.16
C ILE A 6 0.25 -10.51 -6.28
N THR A 7 0.78 -10.94 -7.42
CA THR A 7 1.18 -12.35 -7.61
C THR A 7 2.68 -12.52 -7.77
N LYS A 8 3.38 -11.41 -8.02
CA LYS A 8 4.83 -11.35 -8.20
C LYS A 8 5.38 -10.04 -7.66
N TRP A 9 6.69 -9.99 -7.41
CA TRP A 9 7.38 -8.82 -6.89
C TRP A 9 7.40 -7.64 -7.87
N GLU A 10 7.40 -7.92 -9.17
CA GLU A 10 7.35 -6.91 -10.24
C GLU A 10 5.99 -6.17 -10.31
N ASP A 11 4.93 -6.76 -9.74
CA ASP A 11 3.63 -6.10 -9.65
C ASP A 11 3.65 -4.97 -8.58
N LEU A 12 4.58 -5.05 -7.61
CA LEU A 12 4.69 -4.10 -6.49
C LEU A 12 5.54 -2.88 -6.84
N THR A 13 6.68 -3.09 -7.50
CA THR A 13 7.66 -2.04 -7.83
C THR A 13 8.41 -2.37 -9.11
N ASP A 14 8.90 -1.33 -9.81
CA ASP A 14 9.77 -1.49 -10.98
C ASP A 14 11.26 -1.44 -10.62
N ASP A 15 11.60 -1.30 -9.33
CA ASP A 15 12.98 -1.18 -8.84
C ASP A 15 13.60 -2.56 -8.62
N GLU A 16 14.56 -2.94 -9.48
CA GLU A 16 15.24 -4.23 -9.44
C GLU A 16 16.02 -4.47 -8.13
N GLU A 17 16.55 -3.41 -7.48
CA GLU A 17 17.27 -3.57 -6.21
C GLU A 17 16.30 -3.90 -5.07
N VAL A 18 15.12 -3.29 -5.09
CA VAL A 18 14.06 -3.55 -4.10
C VAL A 18 13.48 -4.95 -4.29
N ILE A 19 13.20 -5.36 -5.54
CA ILE A 19 12.69 -6.70 -5.85
C ILE A 19 13.66 -7.77 -5.33
N LYS A 20 14.97 -7.61 -5.60
CA LYS A 20 15.97 -8.56 -5.14
C LYS A 20 16.03 -8.63 -3.61
N THR A 21 15.93 -7.48 -2.94
CA THR A 21 15.93 -7.44 -1.47
C THR A 21 14.68 -8.10 -0.88
N LEU A 22 13.52 -7.93 -1.53
CA LEU A 22 12.28 -8.58 -1.13
C LEU A 22 12.36 -10.10 -1.31
N ASP A 23 12.90 -10.56 -2.43
CA ASP A 23 13.13 -11.99 -2.69
C ASP A 23 14.15 -12.60 -1.71
N GLU A 24 15.21 -11.88 -1.34
CA GLU A 24 16.18 -12.34 -0.34
C GLU A 24 15.60 -12.48 1.08
N VAL A 25 14.62 -11.64 1.45
CA VAL A 25 14.02 -11.61 2.80
C VAL A 25 12.78 -12.49 2.91
N TYR A 26 11.88 -12.41 1.93
CA TYR A 26 10.57 -13.07 1.94
C TYR A 26 10.51 -14.30 1.02
N GLY A 27 11.49 -14.49 0.13
CA GLY A 27 11.52 -15.59 -0.85
C GLY A 27 10.44 -15.44 -1.94
N ASP A 28 9.92 -16.56 -2.41
CA ASP A 28 8.82 -16.62 -3.39
C ASP A 28 7.43 -16.43 -2.76
N ASP A 29 7.32 -16.25 -1.43
CA ASP A 29 6.03 -16.15 -0.74
C ASP A 29 5.60 -14.69 -0.55
N VAL A 30 4.84 -14.18 -1.52
CA VAL A 30 4.28 -12.81 -1.50
C VAL A 30 3.32 -12.55 -0.34
N GLU A 31 2.73 -13.59 0.25
CA GLU A 31 1.77 -13.46 1.37
C GLU A 31 2.48 -13.19 2.71
N GLN A 32 3.78 -13.45 2.80
CA GLN A 32 4.59 -13.11 3.98
C GLN A 32 4.99 -11.63 4.02
N LEU A 33 4.68 -10.86 2.97
CA LEU A 33 5.06 -9.45 2.89
C LEU A 33 4.39 -8.64 4.00
N ASP A 34 5.20 -7.99 4.82
CA ASP A 34 4.70 -7.09 5.85
C ASP A 34 4.00 -5.87 5.23
N LEU A 35 2.85 -5.48 5.80
CA LEU A 35 2.07 -4.35 5.31
C LEU A 35 2.87 -3.04 5.27
N LEU A 36 3.71 -2.78 6.28
CA LEU A 36 4.53 -1.57 6.34
C LEU A 36 5.57 -1.52 5.21
N VAL A 37 6.16 -2.67 4.90
CA VAL A 37 7.14 -2.81 3.82
C VAL A 37 6.45 -2.68 2.47
N GLY A 38 5.30 -3.35 2.30
CA GLY A 38 4.47 -3.25 1.10
C GLY A 38 4.05 -1.80 0.78
N MET A 39 3.52 -1.07 1.77
CA MET A 39 3.15 0.34 1.58
C MET A 39 4.34 1.25 1.19
N SER A 40 5.55 0.90 1.63
CA SER A 40 6.75 1.67 1.34
C SER A 40 7.33 1.35 -0.03
N ALA A 41 7.25 0.08 -0.44
CA ALA A 41 7.75 -0.44 -1.70
C ALA A 41 6.78 -0.23 -2.89
N GLU A 42 5.48 -0.05 -2.62
CA GLU A 42 4.47 0.16 -3.66
C GLU A 42 4.81 1.35 -4.57
N LYS A 43 4.65 1.15 -5.88
CA LYS A 43 4.81 2.20 -6.89
C LYS A 43 3.84 3.35 -6.63
N LYS A 44 4.39 4.51 -6.27
CA LYS A 44 3.62 5.72 -5.98
C LYS A 44 3.12 6.39 -7.25
N ILE A 45 1.88 6.86 -7.22
CA ILE A 45 1.31 7.69 -8.28
C ILE A 45 2.06 9.03 -8.33
N LYS A 46 2.35 9.53 -9.54
CA LYS A 46 3.05 10.81 -9.72
C LYS A 46 2.30 11.95 -9.03
N GLY A 47 2.96 12.60 -8.08
CA GLY A 47 2.39 13.71 -7.30
C GLY A 47 1.82 13.30 -5.94
N PHE A 48 1.79 12.01 -5.61
CA PHE A 48 1.40 11.51 -4.30
C PHE A 48 2.63 11.07 -3.49
N ALA A 49 2.64 11.41 -2.20
CA ALA A 49 3.68 10.97 -1.26
C ALA A 49 3.34 9.63 -0.58
N ILE A 50 2.07 9.22 -0.65
CA ILE A 50 1.53 8.01 -0.04
C ILE A 50 1.15 6.99 -1.11
N SER A 51 1.12 5.71 -0.73
CA SER A 51 0.69 4.62 -1.61
C SER A 51 -0.82 4.65 -1.86
N GLU A 52 -1.28 3.98 -2.92
CA GLU A 52 -2.72 3.90 -3.25
C GLU A 52 -3.48 3.14 -2.14
N THR A 53 -2.87 2.09 -1.62
CA THR A 53 -3.39 1.31 -0.49
C THR A 53 -3.64 2.18 0.74
N ALA A 54 -2.66 3.02 1.11
CA ALA A 54 -2.77 3.93 2.24
C ALA A 54 -3.78 5.07 1.97
N PHE A 55 -3.86 5.55 0.72
CA PHE A 55 -4.79 6.61 0.31
C PHE A 55 -6.26 6.20 0.52
N PHE A 56 -6.61 4.94 0.22
CA PHE A 56 -7.97 4.46 0.40
C PHE A 56 -8.40 4.37 1.86
N ILE A 57 -7.50 3.89 2.73
CA ILE A 57 -7.75 3.90 4.18
C ILE A 57 -7.89 5.33 4.67
N PHE A 58 -7.01 6.23 4.21
CA PHE A 58 -7.07 7.65 4.55
C PHE A 58 -8.40 8.29 4.13
N LEU A 59 -8.86 8.03 2.90
CA LEU A 59 -10.12 8.55 2.39
C LEU A 59 -11.31 8.12 3.26
N LEU A 60 -11.37 6.84 3.63
CA LEU A 60 -12.43 6.31 4.49
C LEU A 60 -12.39 6.94 5.89
N MET A 61 -11.20 6.97 6.50
CA MET A 61 -11.01 7.47 7.87
C MET A 61 -11.23 8.98 7.97
N ALA A 62 -10.75 9.76 6.99
CA ALA A 62 -10.99 11.19 6.91
C ALA A 62 -12.49 11.49 6.75
N SER A 63 -13.18 10.74 5.89
CA SER A 63 -14.64 10.88 5.71
C SER A 63 -15.40 10.56 6.99
N ARG A 64 -15.03 9.47 7.69
CA ARG A 64 -15.62 9.10 8.99
C ARG A 64 -15.36 10.17 10.04
N TYR A 65 -14.13 10.68 10.12
CA TYR A 65 -13.76 11.72 11.05
C TYR A 65 -14.64 12.96 10.87
N ILE A 66 -14.75 13.47 9.64
CA ILE A 66 -15.55 14.67 9.34
C ILE A 66 -17.04 14.43 9.63
N CYS A 67 -17.59 13.27 9.26
CA CYS A 67 -19.01 12.98 9.47
C CYS A 67 -19.38 12.88 10.97
N ASN A 68 -18.52 12.27 11.78
CA ASN A 68 -18.76 12.16 13.23
C ASN A 68 -18.77 13.53 13.91
N TRP A 69 -17.89 14.45 13.48
CA TRP A 69 -17.88 15.83 13.95
C TRP A 69 -19.19 16.59 13.70
N TYR A 70 -19.97 16.22 12.68
CA TYR A 70 -21.25 16.87 12.38
C TYR A 70 -22.42 16.29 13.21
N LEU A 71 -22.27 15.07 13.76
CA LEU A 71 -23.30 14.43 14.59
C LEU A 71 -23.13 14.73 16.09
N ASP A 72 -21.95 15.21 16.50
CA ASP A 72 -21.64 15.62 17.87
C ASP A 72 -21.90 17.14 18.14
N LEU A 73 -22.45 17.88 17.15
CA LEU A 73 -22.91 19.28 17.22
C LEU A 73 -24.43 19.37 17.14
#